data_AF-A0A3N2JUI6-F1
#
_entry.id   AF-A0A3N2JUI6-F1
#
_cell.length_a   1.000
_cell.length_b   1.000
_cell.length_c   1.000
_cell.angle_alpha   90.00
_cell.angle_beta   90.00
_cell.angle_gamma   90.00
#
_symmetry.space_group_name_H-M   'P 1'
#
loop_
_entity.id
_entity.type
_entity.pdbx_description
1 polymer ?
#
loop_
_entity_poly.entity_id
_entity_poly.type
_entity_poly.pdbx_seq_one_letter_code
_entity_poly.pdbx_strand_id
1 'polypeptide(L)'
;MGWFGDAIARVVGRDAPRPDVPARPAPPTGAEILAAVDAVEARAAQAQVPASVTARVRRISLTVDEMVPRLDRLGVGSDRAHTVVATATSYLPEAVGAYLRLPRDFADTRPVDRGRTALLVLCDQLDLLGRTLDQISDAVSRQDAVALVAHGRFLEEKLGPSSVSVAPPPGGEPG
;
A
#
# COMPACT_ATOMS: atom_id res chain seq x y z
N MET A 1 19.53 -66.43 27.26
CA MET A 1 18.48 -66.51 28.31
C MET A 1 18.53 -65.16 29.00
N GLY A 2 17.59 -64.22 28.86
CA GLY A 2 16.12 -64.31 28.80
C GLY A 2 15.57 -63.75 30.13
N TRP A 3 14.41 -63.11 30.28
CA TRP A 3 13.41 -62.54 29.37
C TRP A 3 12.34 -61.89 30.30
N PHE A 4 12.29 -60.54 30.34
CA PHE A 4 11.10 -59.67 30.50
C PHE A 4 10.29 -59.58 31.82
N GLY A 5 9.61 -58.43 31.97
CA GLY A 5 8.60 -58.07 32.99
C GLY A 5 9.15 -57.27 34.19
N ASP A 6 8.59 -56.15 34.67
CA ASP A 6 7.50 -55.24 34.23
C ASP A 6 7.52 -53.97 35.14
N ALA A 7 6.88 -52.81 34.91
CA ALA A 7 6.13 -52.23 33.78
C ALA A 7 5.95 -50.68 34.00
N ILE A 8 5.14 -50.01 33.16
CA ILE A 8 4.43 -48.73 33.40
C ILE A 8 5.13 -47.58 34.17
N ALA A 9 5.75 -46.63 33.44
CA ALA A 9 5.37 -45.20 33.48
C ALA A 9 6.32 -44.29 32.66
N ARG A 10 5.82 -43.78 31.51
CA ARG A 10 5.89 -42.38 31.03
C ARG A 10 5.58 -42.27 29.53
N VAL A 11 4.34 -42.55 29.15
CA VAL A 11 3.72 -41.80 28.03
C VAL A 11 3.31 -40.45 28.59
N VAL A 12 4.29 -39.57 28.75
CA VAL A 12 4.10 -38.12 28.76
C VAL A 12 5.25 -37.59 27.93
N GLY A 13 5.05 -37.61 26.61
CA GLY A 13 5.70 -36.63 25.75
C GLY A 13 5.25 -35.28 26.28
N ARG A 14 6.08 -34.65 27.10
CA ARG A 14 5.81 -33.31 27.61
C ARG A 14 5.98 -32.38 26.42
N ASP A 15 4.88 -32.11 25.73
CA ASP A 15 4.72 -30.86 25.00
C ASP A 15 4.98 -29.76 26.02
N ALA A 16 6.23 -29.32 26.07
CA ALA A 16 6.59 -28.11 26.77
C ALA A 16 5.73 -27.02 26.12
N PRO A 17 4.96 -26.24 26.89
CA PRO A 17 4.10 -25.21 26.32
C PRO A 17 4.99 -24.32 25.44
N ARG A 18 4.76 -24.41 24.13
CA ARG A 18 5.51 -23.66 23.12
C ARG A 18 5.38 -22.20 23.55
N PRO A 19 6.49 -21.47 23.77
CA PRO A 19 6.41 -20.12 24.31
C PRO A 19 5.44 -19.35 23.42
N ASP A 20 4.42 -18.76 24.04
CA ASP A 20 3.30 -18.12 23.36
C ASP A 20 3.87 -17.01 22.49
N VAL A 21 4.01 -17.30 21.19
CA VAL A 21 4.65 -16.39 20.25
C VAL A 21 3.65 -15.26 20.07
N PRO A 22 3.92 -14.04 20.58
CA PRO A 22 2.92 -12.99 20.63
C PRO A 22 2.36 -12.80 19.22
N ALA A 23 1.05 -12.99 19.09
CA ALA A 23 0.37 -12.94 17.80
C ALA A 23 0.76 -11.63 17.11
N ARG A 24 1.34 -11.74 15.90
CA ARG A 24 1.76 -10.56 15.15
C ARG A 24 0.55 -9.63 15.02
N PRO A 25 0.70 -8.32 15.32
CA PRO A 25 -0.40 -7.38 15.17
C PRO A 25 -0.94 -7.45 13.74
N ALA A 26 -2.26 -7.31 13.62
CA ALA A 26 -2.91 -7.29 12.31
C ALA A 26 -2.31 -6.18 11.42
N PRO A 27 -2.23 -6.37 10.09
CA PRO A 27 -1.82 -5.30 9.20
C PRO A 27 -2.80 -4.12 9.30
N PRO A 28 -2.33 -2.86 9.18
CA PRO A 28 -3.20 -1.68 9.20
C PRO A 28 -4.32 -1.76 8.16
N THR A 29 -5.53 -1.42 8.58
CA THR A 29 -6.70 -1.27 7.71
C THR A 29 -6.59 -0.02 6.84
N GLY A 30 -7.37 0.03 5.75
CA GLY A 30 -7.44 1.24 4.91
C GLY A 30 -7.79 2.51 5.68
N ALA A 31 -8.71 2.43 6.64
CA ALA A 31 -9.10 3.56 7.48
C ALA A 31 -7.95 4.04 8.39
N GLU A 32 -7.16 3.13 8.95
CA GLU A 32 -5.98 3.48 9.78
C GLU A 32 -4.86 4.08 8.93
N ILE A 33 -4.71 3.65 7.68
CA ILE A 33 -3.74 4.21 6.71
C ILE A 33 -4.09 5.66 6.35
N LEU A 34 -5.37 5.94 6.08
CA LEU A 34 -5.86 7.30 5.80
C LEU A 34 -5.73 8.20 7.04
N ALA A 35 -6.19 7.73 8.20
CA ALA A 35 -6.06 8.45 9.46
C ALA A 35 -4.59 8.77 9.83
N ALA A 36 -3.63 7.93 9.42
CA ALA A 36 -2.22 8.19 9.64
C ALA A 36 -1.70 9.38 8.82
N VAL A 37 -2.07 9.50 7.53
CA VAL A 37 -1.67 10.66 6.69
C VAL A 37 -2.39 11.94 7.10
N ASP A 38 -3.70 11.87 7.40
CA ASP A 38 -4.48 12.99 7.93
C ASP A 38 -3.86 13.54 9.23
N ALA A 39 -3.44 12.64 10.13
CA ALA A 39 -2.78 13.03 11.36
C ALA A 39 -1.43 13.72 11.11
N VAL A 40 -0.71 13.40 10.01
CA VAL A 40 0.52 14.12 9.64
C VAL A 40 0.19 15.50 9.07
N GLU A 41 -0.81 15.64 8.21
CA GLU A 41 -1.27 16.95 7.73
C GLU A 41 -1.70 17.86 8.87
N ALA A 42 -2.51 17.35 9.81
CA ALA A 42 -2.93 18.09 11.00
C ALA A 42 -1.72 18.56 11.83
N ARG A 43 -0.72 17.69 12.07
CA ARG A 43 0.52 18.03 12.78
C ARG A 43 1.35 19.07 12.02
N ALA A 44 1.46 18.96 10.71
CA ALA A 44 2.19 19.91 9.86
C ALA A 44 1.53 21.31 9.88
N ALA A 45 0.20 21.36 9.78
CA ALA A 45 -0.59 22.59 9.83
C ALA A 45 -0.52 23.26 11.22
N GLN A 46 -0.73 22.49 12.30
CA GLN A 46 -0.63 22.98 13.69
C GLN A 46 0.75 23.55 13.99
N ALA A 47 1.81 22.91 13.52
CA ALA A 47 3.19 23.34 13.73
C ALA A 47 3.67 24.41 12.74
N GLN A 48 2.77 24.93 11.89
CA GLN A 48 3.02 25.99 10.90
C GLN A 48 4.30 25.74 10.06
N VAL A 49 4.46 24.51 9.55
CA VAL A 49 5.63 24.17 8.72
C VAL A 49 5.66 25.01 7.43
N PRO A 50 6.84 25.26 6.83
CA PRO A 50 6.95 25.99 5.57
C PRO A 50 6.06 25.39 4.47
N ALA A 51 5.48 26.24 3.62
CA ALA A 51 4.56 25.82 2.55
C ALA A 51 5.15 24.76 1.60
N SER A 52 6.47 24.74 1.43
CA SER A 52 7.21 23.71 0.67
C SER A 52 7.06 22.30 1.26
N VAL A 53 6.92 22.18 2.58
CA VAL A 53 6.66 20.93 3.30
C VAL A 53 5.18 20.58 3.23
N THR A 54 4.29 21.53 3.53
CA THR A 54 2.82 21.34 3.50
C THR A 54 2.33 20.83 2.15
N ALA A 55 2.81 21.44 1.05
CA ALA A 55 2.44 21.03 -0.31
C ALA A 55 2.88 19.59 -0.64
N ARG A 56 4.04 19.15 -0.13
CA ARG A 56 4.56 17.79 -0.34
C ARG A 56 3.85 16.75 0.50
N VAL A 57 3.58 17.04 1.78
CA VAL A 57 2.76 16.17 2.64
C VAL A 57 1.39 15.98 2.00
N ARG A 58 0.71 17.07 1.61
CA ARG A 58 -0.60 17.00 0.96
C ARG A 58 -0.60 16.21 -0.34
N ARG A 59 0.45 16.32 -1.16
CA ARG A 59 0.62 15.47 -2.35
C ARG A 59 0.65 14.00 -1.97
N ILE A 60 1.47 13.62 -0.97
CA ILE A 60 1.58 12.24 -0.50
C ILE A 60 0.24 11.72 0.00
N SER A 61 -0.49 12.49 0.81
CA SER A 61 -1.82 12.09 1.32
C SER A 61 -2.82 11.83 0.20
N LEU A 62 -2.88 12.71 -0.82
CA LEU A 62 -3.75 12.53 -1.98
C LEU A 62 -3.40 11.25 -2.75
N THR A 63 -2.12 10.98 -2.99
CA THR A 63 -1.70 9.73 -3.64
C THR A 63 -2.02 8.50 -2.78
N VAL A 64 -1.91 8.59 -1.45
CA VAL A 64 -2.32 7.50 -0.54
C VAL A 64 -3.84 7.28 -0.60
N ASP A 65 -4.64 8.34 -0.56
CA ASP A 65 -6.11 8.27 -0.68
C ASP A 65 -6.56 7.59 -1.98
N GLU A 66 -5.98 7.98 -3.11
CA GLU A 66 -6.21 7.32 -4.39
C GLU A 66 -5.80 5.84 -4.41
N MET A 67 -4.82 5.43 -3.59
CA MET A 67 -4.24 4.08 -3.60
C MET A 67 -4.86 3.12 -2.59
N VAL A 68 -5.37 3.61 -1.45
CA VAL A 68 -5.96 2.78 -0.38
C VAL A 68 -7.08 1.86 -0.90
N PRO A 69 -8.07 2.33 -1.70
CA PRO A 69 -9.10 1.48 -2.29
C PRO A 69 -8.59 0.44 -3.31
N ARG A 70 -7.32 0.55 -3.73
CA ARG A 70 -6.67 -0.30 -4.74
C ARG A 70 -5.59 -1.20 -4.16
N LEU A 71 -5.36 -1.20 -2.84
CA LEU A 71 -4.30 -1.97 -2.18
C LEU A 71 -4.35 -3.47 -2.51
N ASP A 72 -5.54 -4.08 -2.55
CA ASP A 72 -5.68 -5.51 -2.90
C ASP A 72 -5.17 -5.84 -4.31
N ARG A 73 -5.27 -4.88 -5.25
CA ARG A 73 -4.79 -5.04 -6.64
C ARG A 73 -3.27 -4.98 -6.76
N LEU A 74 -2.58 -4.42 -5.78
CA LEU A 74 -1.12 -4.50 -5.69
C LEU A 74 -0.63 -5.92 -5.38
N GLY A 75 -1.52 -6.82 -4.97
CA GLY A 75 -1.21 -8.16 -4.48
C GLY A 75 -0.99 -8.15 -2.97
N VAL A 76 -1.73 -9.01 -2.28
CA VAL A 76 -1.63 -9.18 -0.82
C VAL A 76 -0.20 -9.54 -0.43
N GLY A 77 0.43 -8.71 0.41
CA GLY A 77 1.81 -8.91 0.86
C GLY A 77 2.89 -8.55 -0.16
N SER A 78 2.58 -7.84 -1.26
CA SER A 78 3.59 -7.37 -2.20
C SER A 78 4.42 -6.20 -1.65
N ASP A 79 5.66 -6.06 -2.12
CA ASP A 79 6.55 -4.94 -1.77
C ASP A 79 5.92 -3.58 -2.05
N ARG A 80 5.08 -3.49 -3.09
CA ARG A 80 4.36 -2.26 -3.47
C ARG A 80 3.27 -1.93 -2.45
N ALA A 81 2.45 -2.91 -2.08
CA ALA A 81 1.45 -2.72 -1.02
C ALA A 81 2.12 -2.34 0.30
N HIS A 82 3.20 -3.05 0.67
CA HIS A 82 3.98 -2.75 1.86
C HIS A 82 4.55 -1.32 1.84
N THR A 83 5.10 -0.87 0.70
CA THR A 83 5.64 0.49 0.54
C THR A 83 4.59 1.57 0.76
N VAL A 84 3.37 1.39 0.24
CA VAL A 84 2.26 2.34 0.45
C VAL A 84 1.87 2.41 1.92
N VAL A 85 1.65 1.25 2.56
CA VAL A 85 1.29 1.16 3.98
C VAL A 85 2.38 1.77 4.85
N ALA A 86 3.64 1.37 4.67
CA ALA A 86 4.76 1.85 5.46
C ALA A 86 5.06 3.35 5.23
N THR A 87 4.80 3.88 4.03
CA THR A 87 4.90 5.32 3.77
C THR A 87 3.92 6.10 4.63
N ALA A 88 2.64 5.69 4.63
CA ALA A 88 1.58 6.34 5.39
C ALA A 88 1.74 6.19 6.91
N THR A 89 2.05 4.98 7.39
CA THR A 89 2.03 4.67 8.84
C THR A 89 3.38 4.85 9.54
N SER A 90 4.49 4.94 8.81
CA SER A 90 5.84 5.01 9.37
C SER A 90 6.70 6.10 8.75
N TYR A 91 7.03 6.04 7.46
CA TYR A 91 8.07 6.89 6.86
C TYR A 91 7.69 8.38 6.82
N LEU A 92 6.47 8.71 6.39
CA LEU A 92 5.99 10.09 6.39
C LEU A 92 5.83 10.64 7.83
N PRO A 93 5.17 9.93 8.78
CA PRO A 93 5.11 10.35 10.18
C PRO A 93 6.48 10.55 10.83
N GLU A 94 7.46 9.68 10.54
CA GLU A 94 8.80 9.76 11.09
C GLU A 94 9.60 10.94 10.53
N ALA A 95 9.60 11.13 9.21
CA ALA A 95 10.32 12.22 8.55
C ALA A 95 9.81 13.59 9.01
N VAL A 96 8.50 13.81 8.99
CA VAL A 96 7.88 15.05 9.51
C VAL A 96 8.15 15.18 11.01
N GLY A 97 7.96 14.11 11.78
CA GLY A 97 8.23 14.10 13.23
C GLY A 97 9.68 14.44 13.58
N ALA A 98 10.66 14.02 12.79
CA ALA A 98 12.07 14.34 12.98
C ALA A 98 12.36 15.83 12.81
N TYR A 99 11.82 16.45 11.76
CA TYR A 99 11.91 17.91 11.57
C TYR A 99 11.15 18.69 12.66
N LEU A 100 9.98 18.21 13.10
CA LEU A 100 9.21 18.85 14.18
C LEU A 100 9.89 18.79 15.56
N ARG A 101 10.83 17.86 15.80
CA ARG A 101 11.61 17.80 17.05
C ARG A 101 12.75 18.82 17.12
N LEU A 102 13.09 19.48 16.01
CA LEU A 102 14.15 20.49 15.96
C LEU A 102 13.60 21.90 16.24
N PRO A 103 14.35 22.77 16.95
CA PRO A 103 14.02 24.20 17.01
C PRO A 103 13.97 24.80 15.60
N ARG A 104 12.94 25.60 15.28
CA ARG A 104 12.70 26.12 13.92
C ARG A 104 13.90 26.85 13.33
N ASP A 105 14.42 27.84 14.05
CA ASP A 105 15.60 28.61 13.63
C ASP A 105 16.80 27.71 13.33
N PHE A 106 16.97 26.60 14.07
CA PHE A 106 18.02 25.62 13.79
C PHE A 106 17.72 24.83 12.51
N ALA A 107 16.51 24.27 12.41
CA ALA A 107 16.10 23.39 11.31
C ALA A 107 16.15 24.08 9.94
N ASP A 108 15.85 25.39 9.91
CA ASP A 108 15.70 26.17 8.69
C ASP A 108 16.99 26.90 8.29
N THR A 109 17.88 27.24 9.24
CA THR A 109 19.11 28.02 8.95
C THR A 109 20.43 27.26 9.10
N ARG A 110 20.49 26.17 9.89
CA ARG A 110 21.76 25.49 10.19
C ARG A 110 21.96 24.27 9.28
N PRO A 111 23.17 24.09 8.71
CA PRO A 111 23.47 22.91 7.92
C PRO A 111 23.56 21.67 8.83
N VAL A 112 22.95 20.56 8.39
CA VAL A 112 22.91 19.28 9.12
C VAL A 112 23.50 18.12 8.31
N ASP A 113 23.45 18.16 6.98
CA ASP A 113 24.11 17.19 6.09
C ASP A 113 24.66 17.88 4.84
N ARG A 114 25.98 17.77 4.60
CA ARG A 114 26.65 18.28 3.38
C ARG A 114 26.29 19.72 3.01
N GLY A 115 26.09 20.59 4.01
CA GLY A 115 25.69 21.99 3.83
C GLY A 115 24.19 22.23 3.65
N ARG A 116 23.35 21.19 3.53
CA ARG A 116 21.88 21.30 3.50
C ARG A 116 21.33 21.46 4.91
N THR A 117 20.29 22.29 5.06
CA THR A 117 19.53 22.45 6.31
C THR A 117 18.54 21.29 6.50
N ALA A 118 18.00 21.12 7.71
CA ALA A 118 17.04 20.05 7.98
C ALA A 118 15.76 20.19 7.15
N LEU A 119 15.34 21.43 6.86
CA LEU A 119 14.25 21.74 5.94
C LEU A 119 14.52 21.18 4.52
N LEU A 120 15.71 21.39 3.97
CA LEU A 120 16.08 20.87 2.64
C LEU A 120 16.11 19.34 2.62
N VAL A 121 16.69 18.72 3.66
CA VAL A 121 16.72 17.26 3.81
C VAL A 121 15.32 16.68 3.90
N LEU A 122 14.39 17.32 4.62
CA LEU A 122 12.98 16.91 4.65
C LEU A 122 12.31 17.04 3.28
N CYS A 123 12.53 18.14 2.55
CA CYS A 123 11.98 18.30 1.21
C CYS A 123 12.44 17.17 0.27
N ASP A 124 13.73 16.84 0.27
CA ASP A 124 14.29 15.74 -0.53
C ASP A 124 13.66 14.37 -0.17
N GLN A 125 13.45 14.11 1.12
CA GLN A 125 12.80 12.88 1.62
C GLN A 125 11.34 12.79 1.17
N LEU A 126 10.57 13.88 1.32
CA LEU A 126 9.17 13.92 0.89
C LEU A 126 9.05 13.82 -0.64
N ASP A 127 9.96 14.42 -1.41
CA ASP A 127 10.00 14.28 -2.86
C ASP A 127 10.38 12.86 -3.31
N LEU A 128 11.17 12.12 -2.52
CA LEU A 128 11.42 10.70 -2.74
C LEU A 128 10.18 9.85 -2.46
N LEU A 129 9.50 10.07 -1.32
CA LEU A 129 8.27 9.35 -0.97
C LEU A 129 7.18 9.57 -2.03
N GLY A 130 6.90 10.83 -2.37
CA GLY A 130 5.89 11.19 -3.38
C GLY A 130 6.15 10.52 -4.73
N ARG A 131 7.37 10.65 -5.28
CA ARG A 131 7.74 10.00 -6.55
C ARG A 131 7.63 8.48 -6.52
N THR A 132 7.89 7.86 -5.37
CA THR A 132 7.77 6.40 -5.20
C THR A 132 6.30 5.98 -5.25
N LEU A 133 5.41 6.69 -4.56
CA LEU A 133 3.97 6.44 -4.63
C LEU A 133 3.39 6.71 -6.02
N ASP A 134 3.80 7.81 -6.68
CA ASP A 134 3.39 8.14 -8.05
C ASP A 134 3.69 6.96 -8.99
N GLN A 135 4.91 6.40 -8.94
CA GLN A 135 5.33 5.27 -9.76
C GLN A 135 4.50 4.01 -9.52
N ILE A 136 4.11 3.75 -8.28
CA ILE A 136 3.26 2.60 -7.93
C ILE A 136 1.82 2.84 -8.42
N SER A 137 1.24 4.02 -8.19
CA SER A 137 -0.12 4.39 -8.65
C SER A 137 -0.24 4.31 -10.18
N ASP A 138 0.77 4.81 -10.89
CA ASP A 138 0.88 4.76 -12.35
C ASP A 138 1.08 3.33 -12.88
N ALA A 139 1.83 2.48 -12.15
CA ALA A 139 1.93 1.05 -12.47
C ALA A 139 0.59 0.30 -12.33
N VAL A 140 -0.18 0.55 -11.27
CA VAL A 140 -1.54 -0.01 -11.09
C VAL A 140 -2.47 0.48 -12.20
N SER A 141 -2.44 1.78 -12.49
CA SER A 141 -3.33 2.39 -13.46
C SER A 141 -3.08 1.86 -14.88
N ARG A 142 -1.82 1.54 -15.22
CA ARG A 142 -1.48 0.79 -16.44
C ARG A 142 -2.00 -0.65 -16.45
N GLN A 143 -1.95 -1.36 -15.32
CA GLN A 143 -2.48 -2.73 -15.23
C GLN A 143 -4.00 -2.75 -15.42
N ASP A 144 -4.72 -1.84 -14.77
CA ASP A 144 -6.17 -1.67 -14.93
C ASP A 144 -6.54 -1.29 -16.37
N ALA A 145 -5.78 -0.41 -17.03
CA ALA A 145 -5.99 -0.05 -18.44
C ALA A 145 -5.77 -1.23 -19.41
N VAL A 146 -4.75 -2.05 -19.19
CA VAL A 146 -4.51 -3.27 -20.00
C VAL A 146 -5.65 -4.29 -19.82
N ALA A 147 -6.12 -4.47 -18.58
CA ALA A 147 -7.25 -5.36 -18.30
C ALA A 147 -8.54 -4.88 -18.99
N LEU A 148 -8.81 -3.57 -19.00
CA LEU A 148 -9.96 -2.98 -19.69
C LEU A 148 -9.92 -3.22 -21.21
N VAL A 149 -8.77 -3.02 -21.85
CA VAL A 149 -8.59 -3.27 -23.30
C VAL A 149 -8.76 -4.74 -23.64
N ALA A 150 -8.23 -5.65 -22.81
CA ALA A 150 -8.40 -7.09 -23.00
C ALA A 150 -9.87 -7.51 -22.86
N HIS A 151 -10.61 -6.93 -21.91
CA HIS A 151 -12.04 -7.19 -21.75
C HIS A 151 -12.86 -6.70 -22.95
N GLY A 152 -12.54 -5.51 -23.50
CA GLY A 152 -13.18 -4.98 -24.70
C GLY A 152 -13.08 -5.93 -25.90
N ARG A 153 -11.87 -6.42 -26.20
CA ARG A 153 -11.65 -7.40 -27.28
C ARG A 153 -12.42 -8.69 -27.09
N PHE A 154 -12.46 -9.21 -25.86
CA PHE A 154 -13.26 -10.39 -25.53
C PHE A 154 -14.77 -10.17 -25.78
N LEU A 155 -15.30 -8.99 -25.46
CA LEU A 155 -16.70 -8.66 -25.76
C LEU A 155 -16.96 -8.59 -27.27
N GLU A 156 -16.06 -7.99 -28.04
CA GLU A 156 -16.13 -7.94 -29.51
C GLU A 156 -16.13 -9.36 -30.13
N GLU A 157 -15.27 -10.26 -29.65
CA GLU A 157 -15.18 -11.66 -30.11
C GLU A 157 -16.44 -12.48 -29.78
N LYS A 158 -17.13 -12.19 -28.67
CA LYS A 158 -18.33 -12.94 -28.24
C LYS A 158 -19.64 -12.38 -28.81
N LEU A 159 -19.77 -11.06 -28.86
CA LEU A 159 -21.01 -10.34 -29.18
C LEU A 159 -20.97 -9.66 -30.55
N GLY A 160 -19.86 -9.76 -31.28
CA GLY A 160 -19.73 -9.22 -32.63
C GLY A 160 -20.76 -9.80 -33.61
N PRO A 161 -21.13 -9.05 -34.67
CA PRO A 161 -22.25 -9.40 -35.56
C PRO A 161 -22.09 -10.74 -36.30
N SER A 162 -20.89 -11.32 -36.33
CA SER A 162 -20.62 -12.65 -36.87
C SER A 162 -21.26 -13.81 -36.09
N SER A 163 -21.65 -13.62 -34.82
CA SER A 163 -22.27 -14.68 -34.00
C SER A 163 -23.82 -14.68 -34.05
N VAL A 164 -24.45 -13.60 -34.56
CA VAL A 164 -25.90 -13.49 -34.68
C VAL A 164 -26.34 -13.72 -36.13
N SER A 165 -26.20 -14.98 -36.57
CA SER A 165 -26.86 -15.43 -37.80
C SER A 165 -28.35 -15.69 -37.51
N VAL A 166 -29.17 -14.65 -37.66
CA VAL A 166 -30.62 -14.85 -37.83
C VAL A 166 -30.83 -15.54 -39.17
N ALA A 167 -31.16 -16.83 -39.13
CA ALA A 167 -31.58 -17.55 -40.32
C ALA A 167 -32.83 -16.89 -40.90
N PRO A 168 -32.87 -16.57 -42.21
CA PRO A 168 -34.08 -16.05 -42.83
C PRO A 168 -35.19 -17.11 -42.73
N PRO A 169 -36.47 -16.70 -42.57
CA PRO A 169 -37.56 -17.65 -42.50
C PRO A 169 -37.62 -18.49 -43.79
N PRO A 170 -37.86 -19.81 -43.71
CA PRO A 170 -38.04 -20.62 -44.91
C PRO A 170 -39.21 -20.04 -45.71
N GLY A 171 -38.96 -19.76 -46.99
CA GLY A 171 -39.95 -19.11 -47.85
C GLY A 171 -41.23 -19.93 -47.95
N GLY A 172 -42.38 -19.26 -47.91
CA GLY A 172 -43.65 -19.89 -48.26
C GLY A 172 -43.62 -20.28 -49.74
N GLU A 173 -43.93 -21.53 -50.05
CA GLU A 173 -44.11 -21.96 -51.44
C GLU A 173 -45.38 -21.33 -52.03
N PRO A 174 -45.37 -20.95 -53.32
CA PRO A 174 -46.57 -20.52 -54.03
C PRO A 174 -47.39 -21.75 -54.50
N GLY A 175 -48.65 -21.80 -54.11
CA GLY A 175 -49.66 -22.77 -54.55
C GLY A 175 -51.06 -22.20 -54.46
#